data_AF-A0AAF1BB73-F1
#
_entry.id   AF-A0AAF1BB73-F1
#
_cell.length_a   1.000
_cell.length_b   1.000
_cell.length_c   1.000
_cell.angle_alpha   90.00
_cell.angle_beta   90.00
_cell.angle_gamma   90.00
#
_symmetry.space_group_name_H-M   'P 1'
#
loop_
_entity.id
_entity.type
_entity.pdbx_description
1 polymer ?
#
loop_
_entity_poly.entity_id
_entity_poly.type
_entity_poly.pdbx_seq_one_letter_code
_entity_poly.pdbx_strand_id
1 'polypeptide(L)'
;MKSLPRTRLLEIYSKIGVRNISESVQQKLSAVDTISLRQLNPKELFIGKGLLRLILGFLADIWPNMEADIRHNVVRGLLDVTVLEARKKITMCHTLSLSSGKILTVKAKQMLRWERQISKLFVQKLDKHGGHKNFMEYVSQFSEVVAGGLLWEDEVHMHQLADLIRMGFLVEFNEEAVMYLMKTKNLQVFLEDEELLSSTFPDD
;
A
#
# COMPACT_ATOMS: atom_id res chain seq x y z
N MET A 1 19.60 21.48 -20.43
CA MET A 1 20.48 20.71 -19.53
C MET A 1 20.75 19.35 -20.17
N LYS A 2 22.01 18.89 -20.24
CA LYS A 2 22.32 17.53 -20.72
C LYS A 2 21.95 16.54 -19.61
N SER A 3 20.99 15.65 -19.86
CA SER A 3 20.61 14.61 -18.91
C SER A 3 21.67 13.51 -18.88
N LEU A 4 21.98 13.00 -17.69
CA LEU A 4 22.89 11.88 -17.52
C LEU A 4 22.15 10.57 -17.91
N PRO A 5 22.74 9.69 -18.73
CA PRO A 5 22.12 8.39 -19.04
C PRO A 5 21.94 7.53 -17.78
N ARG A 6 20.80 6.83 -17.65
CA ARG A 6 20.46 5.99 -16.49
C ARG A 6 21.54 4.95 -16.16
N THR A 7 22.17 4.37 -17.19
CA THR A 7 23.25 3.39 -17.05
C THR A 7 24.48 3.97 -16.36
N ARG A 8 24.93 5.18 -16.75
CA ARG A 8 26.01 5.90 -16.08
C ARG A 8 25.68 6.21 -14.63
N LEU A 9 24.43 6.57 -14.35
CA LEU A 9 23.96 6.89 -13.01
C LEU A 9 23.97 5.65 -12.11
N LEU A 10 23.45 4.52 -12.60
CA LEU A 10 23.54 3.21 -11.92
C LEU A 10 24.99 2.79 -11.66
N GLU A 11 25.88 2.98 -12.63
CA GLU A 11 27.29 2.64 -12.48
C GLU A 11 27.97 3.47 -11.40
N ILE A 12 27.67 4.77 -11.35
CA ILE A 12 28.12 5.68 -10.28
C ILE A 12 27.59 5.19 -8.93
N TYR A 13 26.28 4.94 -8.81
CA TYR A 13 25.63 4.46 -7.58
C TYR A 13 26.18 3.10 -7.11
N SER A 14 26.50 2.22 -8.04
CA SER A 14 27.10 0.93 -7.75
C SER A 14 28.55 1.10 -7.26
N LYS A 15 29.34 1.99 -7.88
CA LYS A 15 30.74 2.25 -7.48
C LYS A 15 30.86 2.89 -6.09
N ILE A 16 29.88 3.71 -5.69
CA ILE A 16 29.79 4.24 -4.31
C ILE A 16 29.19 3.24 -3.31
N GLY A 17 28.85 2.02 -3.76
CA GLY A 17 28.41 0.93 -2.90
C GLY A 17 26.95 0.99 -2.45
N VAL A 18 26.12 1.89 -3.02
CA VAL A 18 24.71 2.02 -2.63
C VAL A 18 23.95 0.72 -2.86
N ARG A 19 24.20 0.04 -3.97
CA ARG A 19 23.60 -1.27 -4.26
C ARG A 19 23.93 -2.30 -3.18
N ASN A 20 25.21 -2.43 -2.84
CA ASN A 20 25.67 -3.38 -1.83
C ASN A 20 25.06 -3.08 -0.45
N ILE A 21 24.93 -1.79 -0.10
CA ILE A 21 24.26 -1.36 1.13
C ILE A 21 22.79 -1.78 1.10
N SER A 22 22.05 -1.41 0.06
CA SER A 22 20.62 -1.73 -0.06
C SER A 22 20.33 -3.22 0.00
N GLU A 23 21.14 -4.04 -0.68
CA GLU A 23 21.00 -5.51 -0.68
C GLU A 23 21.37 -6.13 0.68
N SER A 24 22.20 -5.46 1.49
CA SER A 24 22.65 -5.97 2.80
C SER A 24 21.75 -5.55 3.97
N VAL A 25 20.78 -4.65 3.76
CA VAL A 25 19.85 -4.22 4.80
C VAL A 25 18.84 -5.35 5.06
N GLN A 26 18.84 -5.87 6.28
CA GLN A 26 17.77 -6.73 6.76
C GLN A 26 16.67 -5.87 7.39
N GLN A 27 15.43 -6.12 7.00
CA GLN A 27 14.26 -5.48 7.60
C GLN A 27 13.56 -6.49 8.50
N LYS A 28 13.34 -6.13 9.77
CA LYS A 28 12.57 -6.95 10.71
C LYS A 28 11.57 -6.07 11.43
N LEU A 29 10.36 -6.59 11.63
CA LEU A 29 9.43 -6.05 12.61
C LEU A 29 10.09 -6.17 13.99
N SER A 30 10.43 -5.04 14.62
CA SER A 30 10.75 -5.10 16.04
C SER A 30 9.43 -5.34 16.74
N ALA A 31 9.31 -6.51 17.39
CA ALA A 31 8.16 -6.97 18.17
C ALA A 31 7.05 -5.91 18.27
N VAL A 32 6.08 -5.98 17.36
CA VAL A 32 4.79 -5.32 17.60
C VAL A 32 4.30 -5.96 18.89
N ASP A 33 4.00 -5.16 19.92
CA ASP A 33 3.45 -5.66 21.18
C ASP A 33 2.14 -6.40 20.87
N THR A 34 2.25 -7.71 20.60
CA THR A 34 1.17 -8.60 20.16
C THR A 34 0.05 -8.66 21.20
N ILE A 35 0.39 -8.35 22.45
CA ILE A 35 -0.51 -8.27 23.61
C ILE A 35 -1.54 -7.13 23.45
N SER A 36 -1.30 -6.15 22.57
CA SER A 36 -2.14 -4.95 22.44
C SER A 36 -2.89 -4.83 21.10
N LEU A 37 -2.90 -5.89 20.28
CA LEU A 37 -3.53 -5.88 18.97
C LEU A 37 -5.03 -6.19 19.05
N ARG A 38 -5.84 -5.30 18.49
CA ARG A 38 -7.27 -5.51 18.28
C ARG A 38 -7.52 -5.84 16.81
N GLN A 39 -8.20 -6.95 16.52
CA GLN A 39 -8.63 -7.22 15.16
C GLN A 39 -9.76 -6.25 14.78
N LEU A 40 -9.64 -5.62 13.60
CA LEU A 40 -10.67 -4.74 13.05
C LEU A 40 -11.39 -5.44 11.90
N ASN A 41 -12.64 -5.04 11.67
CA ASN A 41 -13.28 -5.34 10.40
C ASN A 41 -12.61 -4.49 9.31
N PRO A 42 -12.19 -5.06 8.16
CA PRO A 42 -11.62 -4.29 7.04
C PRO A 42 -12.49 -3.08 6.61
N LYS A 43 -13.83 -3.18 6.72
CA LYS A 43 -14.74 -2.06 6.45
C LYS A 43 -14.49 -0.84 7.35
N GLU A 44 -13.98 -1.02 8.58
CA GLU A 44 -13.60 0.09 9.49
C GLU A 44 -12.40 0.91 8.97
N LEU A 45 -11.63 0.35 8.02
CA LEU A 45 -10.54 1.04 7.31
C LEU A 45 -10.93 1.46 5.88
N PHE A 46 -12.22 1.42 5.57
CA PHE A 46 -12.73 1.61 4.21
C PHE A 46 -12.17 0.62 3.18
N ILE A 47 -11.72 -0.56 3.64
CA ILE A 47 -11.45 -1.69 2.76
C ILE A 47 -12.80 -2.33 2.45
N GLY A 48 -13.43 -1.84 1.39
CA GLY A 48 -14.74 -2.26 0.93
C GLY A 48 -14.95 -1.98 -0.55
N LYS A 49 -16.20 -2.06 -0.99
CA LYS A 49 -16.60 -1.98 -2.41
C LYS A 49 -16.04 -0.76 -3.14
N GLY A 50 -16.09 0.43 -2.56
CA GLY A 50 -15.56 1.65 -3.18
C GLY A 50 -14.06 1.62 -3.45
N LEU A 51 -13.24 1.16 -2.49
CA LEU A 51 -11.79 1.01 -2.68
C LEU A 51 -11.49 -0.04 -3.74
N LEU A 52 -12.16 -1.20 -3.68
CA LEU A 52 -11.92 -2.27 -4.65
C LEU A 52 -12.32 -1.86 -6.07
N ARG A 53 -13.46 -1.17 -6.23
CA ARG A 53 -13.90 -0.64 -7.54
C ARG A 53 -12.85 0.30 -8.13
N LEU A 54 -12.30 1.20 -7.30
CA LEU A 54 -11.26 2.13 -7.71
C LEU A 54 -9.98 1.40 -8.17
N ILE A 55 -9.56 0.37 -7.44
CA ILE A 55 -8.38 -0.44 -7.78
C ILE A 55 -8.64 -1.23 -9.08
N LEU A 56 -9.79 -1.91 -9.21
CA LEU A 56 -10.12 -2.70 -10.39
C LEU A 56 -10.17 -1.83 -11.64
N GLY A 57 -10.79 -0.65 -11.56
CA GLY A 57 -10.81 0.28 -12.68
C GLY A 57 -9.43 0.82 -13.06
N PHE A 58 -8.53 0.98 -12.08
CA PHE A 58 -7.12 1.32 -12.37
C PHE A 58 -6.39 0.16 -13.06
N LEU A 59 -6.54 -1.08 -12.56
CA LEU A 59 -5.90 -2.26 -13.15
C LEU A 59 -6.37 -2.51 -14.59
N ALA A 60 -7.65 -2.30 -14.86
CA ALA A 60 -8.24 -2.38 -16.20
C ALA A 60 -7.64 -1.36 -17.18
N ASP A 61 -7.30 -0.16 -16.70
CA ASP A 61 -6.72 0.92 -17.52
C ASP A 61 -5.23 0.67 -17.83
N ILE A 62 -4.42 0.32 -16.82
CA ILE A 62 -2.97 0.16 -17.00
C ILE A 62 -2.62 -1.07 -17.86
N TRP A 63 -3.46 -2.11 -17.80
CA TRP A 63 -3.26 -3.35 -18.54
C TRP A 63 -4.55 -3.77 -19.25
N PRO A 64 -4.86 -3.16 -20.41
CA PRO A 64 -6.12 -3.38 -21.12
C PRO A 64 -6.36 -4.84 -21.56
N ASN A 65 -5.29 -5.62 -21.68
CA ASN A 65 -5.33 -7.03 -22.05
C ASN A 65 -5.20 -7.98 -20.84
N MET A 66 -5.18 -7.44 -19.62
CA MET A 66 -5.13 -8.26 -18.41
C MET A 66 -6.45 -9.00 -18.26
N GLU A 67 -6.38 -10.32 -18.07
CA GLU A 67 -7.57 -11.13 -17.82
C GLU A 67 -8.18 -10.80 -16.45
N ALA A 68 -9.51 -10.93 -16.35
CA ALA A 68 -10.25 -10.67 -15.11
C ALA A 68 -9.70 -11.48 -13.94
N ASP A 69 -9.36 -12.75 -14.15
CA ASP A 69 -8.79 -13.62 -13.12
C ASP A 69 -7.49 -13.07 -12.52
N ILE A 70 -6.64 -12.43 -13.34
CA ILE A 70 -5.40 -11.83 -12.84
C ILE A 70 -5.71 -10.58 -12.01
N ARG A 71 -6.62 -9.71 -12.48
CA ARG A 71 -7.08 -8.53 -11.69
C ARG A 71 -7.70 -8.94 -10.37
N HIS A 72 -8.57 -9.95 -10.40
CA HIS A 72 -9.23 -10.52 -9.23
C HIS A 72 -8.22 -11.12 -8.25
N ASN A 73 -7.19 -11.82 -8.74
CA ASN A 73 -6.11 -12.35 -7.90
C ASN A 73 -5.31 -11.23 -7.21
N VAL A 74 -5.08 -10.10 -7.89
CA VAL A 74 -4.40 -8.93 -7.28
C VAL A 74 -5.22 -8.38 -6.12
N VAL A 75 -6.52 -8.14 -6.31
CA VAL A 75 -7.37 -7.56 -5.24
C VAL A 75 -7.70 -8.57 -4.13
N ARG A 76 -7.62 -9.88 -4.41
CA ARG A 76 -7.85 -10.93 -3.40
C ARG A 76 -6.89 -10.82 -2.21
N GLY A 77 -5.66 -10.39 -2.44
CA GLY A 77 -4.71 -10.14 -1.34
C GLY A 77 -5.24 -9.13 -0.31
N LEU A 78 -6.00 -8.13 -0.77
CA LEU A 78 -6.63 -7.13 0.09
C LEU A 78 -7.94 -7.64 0.71
N LEU A 79 -8.70 -8.49 0.02
CA LEU A 79 -9.92 -9.12 0.55
C LEU A 79 -9.63 -10.08 1.70
N ASP A 80 -8.57 -10.88 1.57
CA ASP A 80 -8.19 -11.91 2.53
C ASP A 80 -7.37 -11.36 3.71
N VAL A 81 -7.18 -10.03 3.77
CA VAL A 81 -6.29 -9.41 4.75
C VAL A 81 -6.91 -9.39 6.15
N THR A 82 -6.15 -9.86 7.14
CA THR A 82 -6.49 -9.67 8.54
C THR A 82 -5.96 -8.31 9.01
N VAL A 83 -6.87 -7.41 9.40
CA VAL A 83 -6.51 -6.09 9.91
C VAL A 83 -6.30 -6.13 11.43
N LEU A 84 -5.14 -5.68 11.89
CA LEU A 84 -4.74 -5.65 13.29
C LEU A 84 -4.40 -4.21 13.72
N GLU A 85 -5.22 -3.64 14.60
CA GLU A 85 -5.01 -2.32 15.19
C GLU A 85 -4.05 -2.38 16.38
N ALA A 86 -2.99 -1.57 16.31
CA ALA A 86 -2.05 -1.31 17.37
C ALA A 86 -2.32 0.06 18.03
N ARG A 87 -2.16 0.14 19.36
CA ARG A 87 -2.32 1.39 20.12
C ARG A 87 -1.21 2.43 19.86
N LYS A 88 -0.03 1.98 19.42
CA LYS A 88 1.16 2.81 19.19
C LYS A 88 1.68 2.62 17.76
N LYS A 89 2.48 3.58 17.28
CA LYS A 89 3.20 3.44 15.99
C LYS A 89 3.98 2.13 15.95
N ILE A 90 3.89 1.42 14.83
CA ILE A 90 4.62 0.19 14.54
C ILE A 90 6.09 0.55 14.38
N THR A 91 6.95 -0.09 15.17
CA THR A 91 8.40 0.14 15.05
C THR A 91 9.00 -0.90 14.11
N MET A 92 9.66 -0.44 13.06
CA MET A 92 10.42 -1.25 12.12
C MET A 92 11.90 -1.09 12.42
N CYS A 93 12.63 -2.21 12.38
CA CYS A 93 14.05 -2.25 12.65
C CYS A 93 14.78 -2.62 11.36
N HIS A 94 15.58 -1.68 10.86
CA HIS A 94 16.50 -1.93 9.76
C HIS A 94 17.88 -2.18 10.33
N THR A 95 18.45 -3.34 10.04
CA THR A 95 19.78 -3.70 10.48
C THR A 95 20.69 -3.90 9.28
N LEU A 96 21.84 -3.22 9.29
CA LEU A 96 22.88 -3.35 8.28
C LEU A 96 24.16 -3.84 8.95
N SER A 97 24.61 -5.03 8.56
CA SER A 97 25.90 -5.57 8.99
C SER A 97 26.99 -5.05 8.07
N LEU A 98 27.96 -4.32 8.63
CA LEU A 98 29.12 -3.84 7.88
C LEU A 98 30.21 -4.91 7.86
N SER A 99 31.09 -4.85 6.84
CA SER A 99 32.26 -5.74 6.73
C SER A 99 33.24 -5.61 7.90
N SER A 100 33.20 -4.49 8.64
CA SER A 100 33.96 -4.27 9.87
C SER A 100 33.42 -5.05 11.08
N GLY A 101 32.32 -5.79 10.93
CA GLY A 101 31.61 -6.47 12.02
C GLY A 101 30.67 -5.56 12.81
N LYS A 102 30.66 -4.25 12.53
CA LYS A 102 29.71 -3.31 13.15
C LYS A 102 28.32 -3.49 12.55
N ILE A 103 27.31 -3.56 13.41
CA ILE A 103 25.90 -3.59 12.99
C ILE A 103 25.30 -2.19 13.22
N LEU A 104 24.74 -1.60 12.16
CA LEU A 104 23.96 -0.37 12.24
C LEU A 104 22.49 -0.72 12.35
N THR A 105 21.82 -0.16 13.35
CA THR A 105 20.39 -0.39 13.59
C THR A 105 19.65 0.93 13.51
N VAL A 106 18.72 1.04 12.56
CA VAL A 106 17.83 2.19 12.39
C VAL A 106 16.41 1.76 12.73
N LYS A 107 15.77 2.49 13.64
CA LYS A 107 14.37 2.27 14.00
C LYS A 107 13.51 3.31 13.31
N ALA A 108 12.60 2.86 12.44
CA ALA A 108 11.57 3.69 11.84
C ALA A 108 10.24 3.45 12.57
N LYS A 109 9.43 4.50 12.75
CA LYS A 109 8.08 4.37 13.31
C LYS A 109 7.09 4.68 12.20
N GLN A 110 6.22 3.73 11.90
CA GLN A 110 5.19 3.83 10.85
C GLN A 110 3.79 3.61 11.44
N MET A 111 2.77 4.18 10.81
CA MET A 111 1.38 4.05 11.22
C MET A 111 0.73 2.83 10.58
N LEU A 112 1.15 2.44 9.37
CA LEU A 112 0.60 1.26 8.68
C LEU A 112 1.73 0.36 8.19
N ARG A 113 1.45 -0.94 8.12
CA ARG A 113 2.35 -1.94 7.55
C ARG A 113 1.58 -3.15 7.06
N TRP A 114 1.76 -3.51 5.81
CA TRP A 114 1.23 -4.74 5.26
C TRP A 114 2.32 -5.79 5.14
N GLU A 115 2.14 -6.92 5.82
CA GLU A 115 2.95 -8.13 5.67
C GLU A 115 2.19 -9.15 4.80
N ARG A 116 2.41 -9.09 3.48
CA ARG A 116 1.68 -9.91 2.50
C ARG A 116 1.87 -11.42 2.71
N GLN A 117 3.05 -11.85 3.13
CA GLN A 117 3.37 -13.27 3.33
C GLN A 117 2.48 -13.97 4.37
N ILE A 118 1.91 -13.19 5.29
CA ILE A 118 1.04 -13.70 6.36
C ILE A 118 -0.36 -13.07 6.30
N SER A 119 -0.68 -12.39 5.19
CA SER A 119 -1.95 -11.69 4.96
C SER A 119 -2.38 -10.80 6.13
N LYS A 120 -1.46 -10.04 6.75
CA LYS A 120 -1.76 -9.15 7.87
C LYS A 120 -1.44 -7.69 7.56
N LEU A 121 -2.43 -6.83 7.78
CA LEU A 121 -2.28 -5.38 7.75
C LEU A 121 -2.30 -4.86 9.19
N PHE A 122 -1.16 -4.36 9.64
CA PHE A 122 -1.03 -3.70 10.93
C PHE A 122 -1.32 -2.22 10.75
N VAL A 123 -2.21 -1.67 11.57
CA VAL A 123 -2.56 -0.25 11.54
C VAL A 123 -2.46 0.36 12.93
N GLN A 124 -1.99 1.59 13.03
CA GLN A 124 -2.11 2.37 14.23
C GLN A 124 -3.54 2.88 14.32
N LYS A 125 -4.11 2.86 15.52
CA LYS A 125 -5.35 3.58 15.79
C LYS A 125 -5.25 5.03 15.33
N LEU A 126 -6.13 5.43 14.42
CA LEU A 126 -6.20 6.80 13.94
C LEU A 126 -6.64 7.72 15.08
N ASP A 127 -5.77 8.65 15.47
CA ASP A 127 -6.12 9.66 16.45
C ASP A 127 -6.98 10.74 15.78
N LYS A 128 -8.29 10.63 15.97
CA LYS A 128 -9.28 11.58 15.43
C LYS A 128 -9.08 13.02 15.96
N HIS A 129 -8.33 13.19 17.05
CA HIS A 129 -8.00 14.50 17.62
C HIS A 129 -6.61 15.00 17.22
N GLY A 130 -5.84 14.21 16.45
CA GLY A 130 -4.46 14.54 16.05
C GLY A 130 -4.33 15.68 15.03
N GLY A 131 -5.46 16.25 14.59
CA GLY A 131 -5.52 17.33 13.61
C GLY A 131 -5.19 16.89 12.17
N HIS A 132 -5.28 17.85 11.24
CA HIS A 132 -5.13 17.61 9.81
C HIS A 132 -3.78 16.97 9.43
N LYS A 133 -2.68 17.33 10.10
CA LYS A 133 -1.36 16.77 9.80
C LYS A 133 -1.30 15.25 10.02
N ASN A 134 -1.78 14.76 11.16
CA ASN A 134 -1.80 13.33 11.47
C ASN A 134 -2.73 12.58 10.50
N PHE A 135 -3.88 13.17 10.19
CA PHE A 135 -4.80 12.60 9.20
C PHE A 135 -4.12 12.47 7.83
N MET A 136 -3.49 13.52 7.32
CA MET A 136 -2.80 13.48 6.04
C MET A 136 -1.61 12.51 6.02
N GLU A 137 -0.85 12.40 7.13
CA GLU A 137 0.21 11.38 7.27
C GLU A 137 -0.36 9.96 7.18
N TYR A 138 -1.49 9.72 7.85
CA TYR A 138 -2.19 8.44 7.79
C TYR A 138 -2.67 8.11 6.39
N VAL A 139 -3.33 9.06 5.72
CA VAL A 139 -3.86 8.89 4.36
C VAL A 139 -2.73 8.63 3.36
N SER A 140 -1.59 9.32 3.47
CA SER A 140 -0.43 9.02 2.61
C SER A 140 0.11 7.62 2.84
N GLN A 141 0.33 7.24 4.11
CA GLN A 141 0.86 5.91 4.43
C GLN A 141 -0.10 4.79 4.06
N PHE A 142 -1.41 4.97 4.26
CA PHE A 142 -2.41 4.00 3.83
C PHE A 142 -2.33 3.76 2.33
N SER A 143 -2.29 4.84 1.56
CA SER A 143 -2.27 4.76 0.11
C SER A 143 -1.01 4.09 -0.43
N GLU A 144 0.16 4.43 0.13
CA GLU A 144 1.44 3.82 -0.21
C GLU A 144 1.50 2.34 0.19
N VAL A 145 1.02 1.98 1.37
CA VAL A 145 1.05 0.60 1.87
C VAL A 145 0.10 -0.29 1.07
N VAL A 146 -1.11 0.17 0.74
CA VAL A 146 -2.07 -0.60 -0.07
C VAL A 146 -1.56 -0.75 -1.50
N ALA A 147 -1.17 0.34 -2.16
CA ALA A 147 -0.64 0.27 -3.53
C ALA A 147 0.62 -0.59 -3.61
N GLY A 148 1.55 -0.41 -2.67
CA GLY A 148 2.79 -1.20 -2.59
C GLY A 148 2.55 -2.67 -2.28
N GLY A 149 1.48 -3.03 -1.56
CA GLY A 149 1.12 -4.42 -1.34
C GLY A 149 0.59 -5.12 -2.61
N LEU A 150 -0.14 -4.37 -3.44
CA LEU A 150 -0.78 -4.84 -4.67
C LEU A 150 0.19 -4.87 -5.88
N LEU A 151 0.98 -3.80 -6.05
CA LEU A 151 1.81 -3.56 -7.24
C LEU A 151 3.31 -3.45 -6.91
N TRP A 152 3.79 -4.29 -5.98
CA TRP A 152 5.17 -4.27 -5.50
C TRP A 152 6.27 -4.47 -6.57
N GLU A 153 5.95 -5.09 -7.71
CA GLU A 153 6.90 -5.29 -8.83
C GLU A 153 6.92 -4.12 -9.81
N ASP A 154 5.93 -3.22 -9.75
CA ASP A 154 5.74 -2.12 -10.69
C ASP A 154 5.68 -0.78 -9.96
N GLU A 155 6.85 -0.22 -9.64
CA GLU A 155 6.97 1.04 -8.89
C GLU A 155 6.23 2.20 -9.55
N VAL A 156 6.19 2.26 -10.89
CA VAL A 156 5.57 3.39 -11.62
C VAL A 156 4.06 3.37 -11.42
N HIS A 157 3.42 2.25 -11.70
CA HIS A 157 1.97 2.12 -11.54
C HIS A 157 1.58 2.06 -10.06
N MET A 158 2.45 1.56 -9.18
CA MET A 158 2.27 1.63 -7.72
C MET A 158 2.09 3.08 -7.25
N HIS A 159 2.95 4.01 -7.68
CA HIS A 159 2.83 5.41 -7.26
C HIS A 159 1.56 6.07 -7.80
N GLN A 160 1.17 5.76 -9.03
CA GLN A 160 -0.09 6.26 -9.62
C GLN A 160 -1.31 5.72 -8.87
N LEU A 161 -1.31 4.43 -8.52
CA LEU A 161 -2.37 3.84 -7.71
C LEU A 161 -2.41 4.45 -6.31
N ALA A 162 -1.26 4.70 -5.68
CA ALA A 162 -1.20 5.36 -4.39
C ALA A 162 -1.84 6.76 -4.43
N ASP A 163 -1.59 7.55 -5.47
CA ASP A 163 -2.23 8.86 -5.63
C ASP A 163 -3.75 8.74 -5.79
N LEU A 164 -4.21 7.74 -6.53
CA LEU A 164 -5.63 7.46 -6.74
C LEU A 164 -6.32 7.03 -5.44
N ILE A 165 -5.73 6.08 -4.70
CA ILE A 165 -6.21 5.63 -3.38
C ILE A 165 -6.24 6.80 -2.41
N ARG A 166 -5.25 7.71 -2.46
CA ARG A 166 -5.23 8.92 -1.62
C ARG A 166 -6.45 9.80 -1.85
N MET A 167 -6.81 10.04 -3.12
CA MET A 167 -8.01 10.80 -3.48
C MET A 167 -9.29 10.09 -3.04
N GLY A 168 -9.37 8.77 -3.24
CA GLY A 168 -10.50 7.96 -2.79
C GLY A 168 -10.69 7.98 -1.27
N PHE A 169 -9.59 7.92 -0.50
CA PHE A 169 -9.64 7.94 0.96
C PHE A 169 -10.20 9.27 1.49
N LEU A 170 -9.85 10.40 0.86
CA LEU A 170 -10.34 11.72 1.26
C LEU A 170 -11.86 11.86 1.12
N VAL A 171 -12.49 11.02 0.29
CA VAL A 171 -13.96 10.92 0.14
C VAL A 171 -14.51 9.65 0.78
N GLU A 172 -13.75 9.05 1.72
CA GLU A 172 -14.12 7.86 2.50
C GLU A 172 -14.50 6.65 1.63
N PHE A 173 -13.99 6.60 0.39
CA PHE A 173 -14.37 5.64 -0.64
C PHE A 173 -15.89 5.48 -0.82
N ASN A 174 -16.64 6.55 -0.60
CA ASN A 174 -18.06 6.59 -0.92
C ASN A 174 -18.28 6.25 -2.39
N GLU A 175 -19.21 5.35 -2.70
CA GLU A 175 -19.37 4.80 -4.06
C GLU A 175 -19.69 5.87 -5.11
N GLU A 176 -20.56 6.83 -4.81
CA GLU A 176 -20.90 7.91 -5.75
C GLU A 176 -19.70 8.82 -6.00
N ALA A 177 -18.97 9.19 -4.94
CA ALA A 177 -17.77 10.00 -5.05
C ALA A 177 -16.65 9.27 -5.80
N VAL A 178 -16.49 7.96 -5.56
CA VAL A 178 -15.54 7.09 -6.28
C VAL A 178 -15.91 7.00 -7.75
N MET A 179 -17.18 6.77 -8.10
CA MET A 179 -17.63 6.72 -9.49
C MET A 179 -17.37 8.06 -10.21
N TYR A 180 -17.61 9.19 -9.54
CA TYR A 180 -17.28 10.50 -10.07
C TYR A 180 -15.75 10.64 -10.27
N LEU A 181 -14.94 10.29 -9.28
CA LEU A 181 -13.47 10.31 -9.36
C LEU A 181 -12.97 9.47 -10.54
N MET A 182 -13.47 8.24 -10.68
CA MET A 182 -13.12 7.33 -11.77
C MET A 182 -13.46 7.95 -13.13
N LYS A 183 -14.65 8.56 -13.26
CA LYS A 183 -15.04 9.27 -14.48
C LYS A 183 -14.08 10.42 -14.82
N THR A 184 -13.62 11.20 -13.83
CA THR A 184 -12.63 12.27 -14.08
C THR A 184 -11.26 11.74 -14.52
N LYS A 185 -10.97 10.48 -14.20
CA LYS A 185 -9.72 9.79 -14.55
C LYS A 185 -9.88 8.85 -15.76
N ASN A 186 -11.05 8.82 -16.38
CA ASN A 186 -11.42 7.90 -17.46
C ASN A 186 -11.27 6.40 -17.10
N LEU A 187 -11.40 6.07 -15.82
CA LEU A 187 -11.34 4.68 -15.35
C LEU A 187 -12.71 4.02 -15.49
N GLN A 188 -12.71 2.75 -15.88
CA GLN A 188 -13.91 1.93 -16.01
C GLN A 188 -13.64 0.53 -15.49
N VAL A 189 -14.70 -0.11 -15.03
CA VAL A 189 -14.67 -1.48 -14.50
C VAL A 189 -15.35 -2.39 -15.50
N PHE A 190 -14.81 -3.57 -15.74
CA PHE A 190 -15.43 -4.54 -16.64
C PHE A 190 -16.57 -5.29 -15.94
N LEU A 191 -17.42 -5.95 -16.72
CA LEU A 191 -18.59 -6.66 -16.21
C LEU A 191 -18.18 -7.73 -15.19
N GLU A 192 -17.11 -8.46 -15.47
CA GLU A 192 -16.56 -9.51 -14.62
C GLU A 192 -16.12 -8.98 -13.25
N ASP A 193 -15.56 -7.76 -13.21
CA ASP A 193 -15.16 -7.18 -11.94
C ASP A 193 -16.37 -6.60 -11.17
N GLU A 194 -17.41 -6.11 -11.85
CA GLU A 194 -18.67 -5.73 -11.20
C GLU A 194 -19.41 -6.94 -10.59
N GLU A 195 -19.33 -8.11 -11.24
CA GLU A 195 -19.81 -9.38 -10.67
C GLU A 195 -19.04 -9.78 -9.40
N LEU A 196 -17.71 -9.62 -9.40
CA LEU A 196 -16.89 -9.84 -8.19
C LEU A 196 -17.31 -8.88 -7.06
N LEU A 197 -17.46 -7.59 -7.37
CA LEU A 197 -17.85 -6.58 -6.38
C LEU A 197 -19.22 -6.89 -5.78
N SER A 198 -20.19 -7.23 -6.62
CA SER A 198 -21.57 -7.53 -6.21
C SER A 198 -21.64 -8.81 -5.37
N SER A 199 -20.85 -9.83 -5.72
CA SER A 199 -20.82 -11.09 -4.96
C SER A 199 -20.09 -10.96 -3.62
N THR A 200 -19.07 -10.10 -3.54
CA THR A 200 -18.29 -9.86 -2.32
C THR A 200 -18.99 -8.92 -1.34
N PHE A 201 -19.76 -7.94 -1.86
CA PHE A 201 -20.46 -6.94 -1.07
C PHE A 201 -21.95 -6.86 -1.47
N PRO A 202 -22.75 -7.89 -1.16
CA PRO A 202 -24.16 -7.95 -1.56
C PRO A 202 -25.07 -6.97 -0.80
N ASP A 203 -24.63 -6.53 0.39
CA ASP A 203 -25.41 -5.68 1.32
C ASP A 203 -24.96 -4.21 1.33
N ASP A 204 -23.98 -3.82 0.48
CA ASP A 204 -23.47 -2.44 0.36
C ASP A 204 -24.04 -1.71 -0.88
#